data_AF-A0A1I5IDM9-F1
#
_entry.id   AF-A0A1I5IDM9-F1
#
_cell.length_a   1.000
_cell.length_b   1.000
_cell.length_c   1.000
_cell.angle_alpha   90.00
_cell.angle_beta   90.00
_cell.angle_gamma   90.00
#
_symmetry.space_group_name_H-M   'P 1'
#
loop_
_entity.id
_entity.type
_entity.pdbx_description
1 polymer ?
#
loop_
_entity_poly.entity_id
_entity_poly.type
_entity_poly.pdbx_seq_one_letter_code
_entity_poly.pdbx_strand_id
1 'polypeptide(L)'
;MYSFIVSLCCLLSISAFAQPSRDTLHEQQMNKIFHGEVIPYLNGCDSTPDWSTLGKRLISLYGDAGEEVLLLSQTIYSMQQDDWANFSISIIPYAKKFGPGIPAKQRYAFSDYMSRNAQLLYQSGHKEEGIRWQILALPLAREADHPEMLETIERMKKGD
;
A
#
# COMPACT_ATOMS: atom_id res chain seq x y z
N MET A 1 21.39 -3.16 9.42
CA MET A 1 21.23 -2.60 8.07
C MET A 1 20.72 -3.72 7.18
N TYR A 2 19.43 -4.07 7.34
CA TYR A 2 18.82 -5.14 6.54
C TYR A 2 18.59 -4.58 5.14
N SER A 3 19.19 -5.20 4.12
CA SER A 3 19.07 -4.74 2.74
C SER A 3 17.60 -4.58 2.35
N PHE A 4 17.24 -3.36 1.95
CA PHE A 4 15.94 -2.96 1.37
C PHE A 4 15.45 -3.91 0.26
N ILE A 5 16.36 -4.68 -0.34
CA ILE A 5 16.16 -5.67 -1.39
C ILE A 5 15.40 -6.93 -0.92
N VAL A 6 15.56 -7.34 0.34
CA VAL A 6 15.00 -8.64 0.80
C VAL A 6 13.49 -8.57 1.00
N SER A 7 12.92 -7.42 1.38
CA SER A 7 11.48 -7.33 1.65
C SER A 7 10.60 -7.15 0.40
N LEU A 8 11.16 -6.63 -0.71
CA LEU A 8 10.46 -6.59 -2.01
C LEU A 8 10.40 -8.00 -2.61
N CYS A 9 11.45 -8.81 -2.43
CA CYS A 9 11.44 -10.24 -2.74
C CYS A 9 10.59 -11.06 -1.77
N CYS A 10 10.55 -10.81 -0.46
CA CYS A 10 9.78 -11.67 0.45
C CYS A 10 8.25 -11.53 0.32
N LEU A 11 7.73 -10.42 -0.23
CA LEU A 11 6.30 -10.31 -0.54
C LEU A 11 5.95 -10.85 -1.95
N LEU A 12 6.92 -10.97 -2.86
CA LEU A 12 6.73 -11.47 -4.23
C LEU A 12 7.39 -12.84 -4.52
N SER A 13 8.20 -13.41 -3.62
CA SER A 13 9.06 -14.58 -3.87
C SER A 13 8.92 -15.74 -2.88
N ILE A 14 7.90 -15.78 -2.01
CA ILE A 14 7.49 -17.05 -1.33
C ILE A 14 6.56 -17.87 -2.24
N SER A 15 6.87 -17.94 -3.53
CA SER A 15 6.23 -18.83 -4.49
C SER A 15 7.27 -19.56 -5.36
N ALA A 16 8.50 -19.71 -4.87
CA ALA A 16 9.51 -20.55 -5.51
C ALA A 16 9.36 -22.06 -5.18
N PHE A 17 8.47 -22.45 -4.26
CA PHE A 17 8.18 -23.86 -4.03
C PHE A 17 6.68 -24.12 -3.83
N ALA A 18 6.08 -24.69 -4.88
CA ALA A 18 4.88 -25.52 -4.85
C ALA A 18 3.56 -24.89 -4.35
N GLN A 19 2.99 -23.99 -5.15
CA GLN A 19 1.53 -23.86 -5.28
C GLN A 19 1.19 -23.51 -6.74
N PRO A 20 0.28 -24.23 -7.42
CA PRO A 20 -0.16 -23.83 -8.76
C PRO A 20 -0.79 -22.43 -8.66
N SER A 21 -0.38 -21.52 -9.54
CA SER A 21 -0.73 -20.10 -9.50
C SER A 21 -2.25 -19.92 -9.40
N ARG A 22 -2.73 -19.55 -8.21
CA ARG A 22 -4.08 -18.99 -8.01
C ARG A 22 -4.12 -17.50 -8.35
N ASP A 23 -3.09 -17.00 -9.01
CA ASP A 23 -2.97 -15.61 -9.40
C ASP A 23 -3.90 -15.35 -10.58
N THR A 24 -4.79 -14.39 -10.41
CA THR A 24 -5.68 -13.88 -11.44
C THR A 24 -4.88 -13.34 -12.63
N LEU A 25 -5.51 -13.26 -13.82
CA LEU A 25 -4.88 -12.65 -15.00
C LEU A 25 -4.37 -11.23 -14.72
N HIS A 26 -5.09 -10.49 -13.86
CA HIS A 26 -4.71 -9.17 -13.38
C HIS A 26 -3.40 -9.19 -12.58
N GLU A 27 -3.31 -10.06 -11.58
CA GLU A 27 -2.09 -10.21 -10.75
C GLU A 27 -0.88 -10.63 -11.59
N GLN A 28 -1.06 -11.52 -12.57
CA GLN A 28 0.00 -11.90 -13.50
C GLN A 28 0.48 -10.70 -14.34
N GLN A 29 -0.46 -9.86 -14.82
CA GLN A 29 -0.13 -8.64 -15.56
C GLN A 29 0.63 -7.64 -14.68
N MET A 30 0.15 -7.37 -13.46
CA MET A 30 0.84 -6.48 -12.51
C MET A 30 2.24 -7.01 -12.22
N ASN A 31 2.37 -8.30 -11.88
CA ASN A 31 3.65 -8.94 -11.58
C ASN A 31 4.65 -8.78 -12.73
N LYS A 32 4.21 -8.94 -13.99
CA LYS A 32 5.07 -8.75 -15.15
C LYS A 32 5.59 -7.31 -15.25
N ILE A 33 4.73 -6.30 -15.06
CA ILE A 33 5.13 -4.89 -15.11
C ILE A 33 6.07 -4.56 -13.94
N PHE A 34 5.76 -5.03 -12.74
CA PHE A 34 6.64 -4.85 -11.57
C PHE A 34 8.05 -5.39 -11.79
N HIS A 35 8.15 -6.65 -12.21
CA HIS A 35 9.46 -7.29 -12.41
C HIS A 35 10.21 -6.74 -13.63
N GLY A 36 9.49 -6.34 -14.68
CA GLY A 36 10.10 -5.82 -15.91
C GLY A 36 10.54 -4.36 -15.83
N GLU A 37 9.79 -3.52 -15.13
CA GLU A 37 9.98 -2.07 -15.17
C GLU A 37 10.29 -1.47 -13.80
N VAL A 38 9.48 -1.77 -12.77
CA VAL A 38 9.59 -1.12 -11.47
C VAL A 38 10.82 -1.59 -10.70
N ILE A 39 10.99 -2.90 -10.53
CA ILE A 39 12.09 -3.47 -9.74
C ILE A 39 13.45 -3.04 -10.32
N PRO A 40 13.72 -3.17 -11.64
CA PRO A 40 14.98 -2.71 -12.21
C PRO A 40 15.20 -1.20 -12.01
N TYR A 41 14.14 -0.39 -12.17
CA TYR A 41 14.22 1.04 -11.96
C TYR A 41 14.59 1.39 -10.50
N LEU A 42 13.90 0.80 -9.52
CA LEU A 42 14.17 1.04 -8.10
C LEU A 42 15.55 0.53 -7.67
N ASN A 43 16.00 -0.62 -8.19
CA ASN A 43 17.34 -1.16 -7.89
C ASN A 43 18.47 -0.27 -8.44
N GLY A 44 18.20 0.52 -9.48
CA GLY A 44 19.14 1.49 -10.01
C GLY A 44 19.08 2.87 -9.33
N CYS A 45 18.19 3.07 -8.35
CA CYS A 45 18.06 4.33 -7.64
C CYS A 45 18.94 4.34 -6.38
N ASP A 46 19.83 5.31 -6.28
CA ASP A 46 20.61 5.58 -5.05
C ASP A 46 19.90 6.52 -4.07
N SER A 47 18.74 7.06 -4.46
CA SER A 47 17.96 8.06 -3.72
C SER A 47 16.46 7.85 -3.90
N THR A 48 15.65 8.81 -3.43
CA THR A 48 14.21 8.85 -3.69
C THR A 48 13.92 8.70 -5.20
N PRO A 49 13.07 7.76 -5.62
CA PRO A 49 12.76 7.53 -7.03
C PRO A 49 12.07 8.74 -7.68
N ASP A 50 12.38 9.03 -8.94
CA ASP A 50 11.62 9.99 -9.74
C ASP A 50 10.33 9.33 -10.25
N TRP A 51 9.31 9.38 -9.40
CA TRP A 51 7.98 8.85 -9.69
C TRP A 51 7.31 9.50 -10.91
N SER A 52 7.66 10.75 -11.25
CA SER A 52 7.07 11.44 -12.40
C SER A 52 7.55 10.81 -13.70
N THR A 53 8.87 10.60 -13.81
CA THR A 53 9.47 9.98 -14.98
C THR A 53 9.04 8.52 -15.12
N LEU A 54 9.08 7.74 -14.04
CA LEU A 54 8.59 6.36 -14.05
C LEU A 54 7.11 6.31 -14.42
N GLY A 55 6.28 7.18 -13.83
CA GLY A 55 4.84 7.21 -14.07
C GLY A 55 4.48 7.50 -15.53
N LYS A 56 5.13 8.49 -16.16
CA LYS A 56 4.93 8.77 -17.59
C LYS A 56 5.25 7.54 -18.46
N ARG A 57 6.35 6.84 -18.16
CA ARG A 57 6.76 5.63 -18.88
C ARG A 57 5.74 4.50 -18.69
N LEU A 58 5.35 4.19 -17.46
CA LEU A 58 4.42 3.10 -17.16
C LEU A 58 3.05 3.35 -17.81
N ILE A 59 2.50 4.55 -17.69
CA ILE A 59 1.20 4.91 -18.27
C ILE A 59 1.27 4.87 -19.80
N SER A 60 2.36 5.34 -20.41
CA SER A 60 2.54 5.27 -21.86
C SER A 60 2.61 3.84 -22.40
N LEU A 61 3.17 2.90 -21.64
CA LEU A 61 3.34 1.51 -22.09
C LEU A 61 2.14 0.62 -21.75
N TYR A 62 1.45 0.89 -20.64
CA TYR A 62 0.47 -0.04 -20.07
C TYR A 62 -0.89 0.60 -19.74
N GLY A 63 -1.09 1.90 -19.96
CA GLY A 63 -2.34 2.59 -19.66
C GLY A 63 -2.71 2.50 -18.18
N ASP A 64 -3.96 2.14 -17.89
CA ASP A 64 -4.48 1.99 -16.52
C ASP A 64 -3.67 0.98 -15.68
N ALA A 65 -3.20 -0.11 -16.28
CA ALA A 65 -2.33 -1.07 -15.59
C ALA A 65 -1.01 -0.44 -15.16
N GLY A 66 -0.47 0.49 -15.96
CA GLY A 66 0.74 1.24 -15.62
C GLY A 66 0.50 2.24 -14.49
N GLU A 67 -0.66 2.89 -14.48
CA GLU A 67 -1.07 3.78 -13.39
C GLU A 67 -1.29 3.02 -12.08
N GLU A 68 -1.92 1.84 -12.13
CA GLU A 68 -2.11 0.99 -10.96
C GLU A 68 -0.78 0.58 -10.34
N VAL A 69 0.15 0.11 -11.17
CA VAL A 69 1.50 -0.27 -10.74
C VAL A 69 2.24 0.94 -10.16
N LEU A 70 2.13 2.13 -10.75
CA LEU A 70 2.74 3.34 -10.22
C LEU A 70 2.23 3.66 -8.82
N LEU A 71 0.92 3.78 -8.65
CA LEU A 71 0.30 4.14 -7.38
C LEU A 71 0.56 3.09 -6.30
N LEU A 72 0.53 1.82 -6.67
CA LEU A 72 0.89 0.73 -5.77
C LEU A 72 2.36 0.79 -5.37
N SER A 73 3.27 1.02 -6.32
CA SER A 73 4.71 1.17 -6.05
C SER A 73 4.99 2.30 -5.06
N GLN A 74 4.38 3.47 -5.28
CA GLN A 74 4.51 4.63 -4.39
C GLN A 74 4.00 4.32 -2.98
N THR A 75 2.86 3.64 -2.89
CA THR A 75 2.24 3.26 -1.61
C THR A 75 3.11 2.29 -0.83
N ILE A 76 3.58 1.21 -1.47
CA ILE A 76 4.45 0.22 -0.82
C ILE A 76 5.80 0.84 -0.45
N TYR A 77 6.41 1.61 -1.35
CA TYR A 77 7.68 2.27 -1.09
C TYR A 77 7.59 3.19 0.12
N SER A 78 6.55 4.04 0.18
CA SER A 78 6.35 4.97 1.30
C SER A 78 6.13 4.21 2.61
N MET A 79 5.33 3.14 2.60
CA MET A 79 5.11 2.29 3.77
C MET A 79 6.41 1.64 4.28
N GLN A 80 7.31 1.22 3.38
CA GLN A 80 8.61 0.64 3.72
C GLN A 80 9.58 1.66 4.32
N GLN A 81 9.45 2.94 3.97
CA GLN A 81 10.24 4.03 4.54
C GLN A 81 9.62 4.63 5.81
N ASP A 82 8.49 4.10 6.28
CA ASP A 82 7.65 4.70 7.33
C ASP A 82 7.26 6.16 7.02
N ASP A 83 7.15 6.49 5.73
CA ASP A 83 6.84 7.82 5.22
C ASP A 83 5.32 7.98 5.11
N TRP A 84 4.70 8.35 6.23
CA TRP A 84 3.26 8.59 6.30
C TRP A 84 2.78 9.66 5.30
N ALA A 85 3.55 10.73 5.13
CA ALA A 85 3.16 11.85 4.27
C ALA A 85 2.97 11.38 2.83
N ASN A 86 3.96 10.69 2.27
CA ASN A 86 3.86 10.18 0.89
C ASN A 86 2.91 8.99 0.76
N PHE A 87 2.82 8.12 1.78
CA PHE A 87 1.84 7.04 1.79
C PHE A 87 0.41 7.58 1.69
N SER A 88 0.08 8.59 2.49
CA SER A 88 -1.26 9.18 2.54
C SER A 88 -1.68 9.80 1.20
N ILE A 89 -0.71 10.33 0.44
CA ILE A 89 -0.91 10.91 -0.89
C ILE A 89 -1.20 9.82 -1.93
N SER A 90 -0.52 8.68 -1.89
CA SER A 90 -0.64 7.64 -2.92
C SER A 90 -1.77 6.64 -2.64
N ILE A 91 -2.05 6.30 -1.37
CA ILE A 91 -3.07 5.30 -1.02
C ILE A 91 -4.48 5.76 -1.41
N ILE A 92 -4.78 7.06 -1.29
CA ILE A 92 -6.12 7.60 -1.59
C ILE A 92 -6.50 7.40 -3.06
N PRO A 93 -5.71 7.87 -4.07
CA PRO A 93 -6.03 7.62 -5.47
C PRO A 93 -5.97 6.13 -5.82
N TYR A 94 -5.04 5.37 -5.21
CA TYR A 94 -4.94 3.91 -5.42
C TYR A 94 -6.23 3.20 -5.00
N ALA A 95 -6.65 3.38 -3.74
CA ALA A 95 -7.87 2.77 -3.21
C ALA A 95 -9.13 3.26 -3.93
N LYS A 96 -9.16 4.53 -4.33
CA LYS A 96 -10.31 5.09 -5.07
C LYS A 96 -10.48 4.46 -6.45
N LYS A 97 -9.40 4.26 -7.21
CA LYS A 97 -9.47 3.75 -8.58
C LYS A 97 -9.43 2.23 -8.66
N PHE A 98 -8.64 1.58 -7.80
CA PHE A 98 -8.33 0.15 -7.88
C PHE A 98 -8.75 -0.64 -6.63
N GLY A 99 -9.38 0.00 -5.65
CA GLY A 99 -9.81 -0.59 -4.37
C GLY A 99 -10.48 -1.97 -4.45
N PRO A 100 -11.48 -2.17 -5.33
CA PRO A 100 -12.15 -3.47 -5.47
C PRO A 100 -11.21 -4.63 -5.87
N GLY A 101 -10.12 -4.33 -6.56
CA GLY A 101 -9.16 -5.32 -7.06
C GLY A 101 -7.97 -5.58 -6.13
N ILE A 102 -7.80 -4.81 -5.05
CA ILE A 102 -6.64 -4.96 -4.16
C ILE A 102 -6.72 -6.33 -3.45
N PRO A 103 -5.70 -7.20 -3.51
CA PRO A 103 -5.71 -8.49 -2.80
C PRO A 103 -5.89 -8.35 -1.29
N ALA A 104 -6.60 -9.28 -0.65
CA ALA A 104 -6.94 -9.22 0.78
C ALA A 104 -5.70 -9.01 1.68
N LYS A 105 -4.63 -9.78 1.46
CA LYS A 105 -3.36 -9.64 2.21
C LYS A 105 -2.79 -8.22 2.14
N GLN A 106 -2.87 -7.60 0.98
CA GLN A 106 -2.37 -6.25 0.76
C GLN A 106 -3.28 -5.19 1.40
N ARG A 107 -4.61 -5.34 1.28
CA ARG A 107 -5.56 -4.46 1.98
C ARG A 107 -5.34 -4.49 3.49
N TYR A 108 -5.15 -5.67 4.07
CA TYR A 108 -4.90 -5.82 5.51
C TYR A 108 -3.62 -5.10 5.94
N ALA A 109 -2.54 -5.23 5.17
CA ALA A 109 -1.30 -4.49 5.45
C ALA A 109 -1.49 -2.97 5.44
N PHE A 110 -2.29 -2.43 4.50
CA PHE A 110 -2.63 -1.01 4.48
C PHE A 110 -3.50 -0.60 5.66
N SER A 111 -4.50 -1.40 6.02
CA SER A 111 -5.33 -1.17 7.21
C SER A 111 -4.49 -1.07 8.48
N ASP A 112 -3.57 -2.03 8.68
CA ASP A 112 -2.73 -2.09 9.87
C ASP A 112 -1.80 -0.85 9.94
N TYR A 113 -1.19 -0.47 8.81
CA TYR A 113 -0.34 0.73 8.74
C TYR A 113 -1.12 2.03 8.94
N MET A 114 -2.30 2.15 8.34
CA MET A 114 -3.20 3.30 8.49
C MET A 114 -3.70 3.43 9.93
N SER A 115 -4.08 2.33 10.58
CA SER A 115 -4.56 2.34 11.97
C SER A 115 -3.46 2.76 12.94
N ARG A 116 -2.24 2.26 12.76
CA ARG A 116 -1.09 2.70 13.58
C ARG A 116 -0.84 4.20 13.45
N ASN A 117 -0.82 4.73 12.22
CA ASN A 117 -0.60 6.15 11.99
C ASN A 117 -1.78 7.03 12.45
N ALA A 118 -3.01 6.54 12.30
CA ALA A 118 -4.21 7.19 12.84
C ALA A 118 -4.12 7.39 14.35
N GLN A 119 -3.64 6.38 15.08
CA GLN A 119 -3.43 6.48 16.52
C GLN A 119 -2.33 7.50 16.87
N LEU A 120 -1.21 7.52 16.15
CA LEU A 120 -0.13 8.51 16.34
C LEU A 120 -0.61 9.94 16.08
N LEU A 121 -1.39 10.15 15.02
CA LEU A 121 -2.02 11.45 14.71
C LEU A 121 -2.93 11.89 15.86
N TYR A 122 -3.79 10.98 16.33
CA TYR A 122 -4.71 11.28 17.41
C TYR A 122 -3.97 11.66 18.71
N GLN A 123 -2.94 10.88 19.08
CA GLN A 123 -2.13 11.11 20.28
C GLN A 123 -1.29 12.40 20.21
N SER A 124 -0.89 12.82 19.01
CA SER A 124 -0.15 14.07 18.79
C SER A 124 -1.05 15.33 18.72
N GLY A 125 -2.36 15.17 18.94
CA GLY A 125 -3.32 16.28 18.97
C GLY A 125 -4.05 16.51 17.65
N HIS A 126 -3.68 15.83 16.57
CA HIS A 126 -4.41 15.82 15.29
C HIS A 126 -5.61 14.87 15.35
N LYS A 127 -6.48 15.07 16.34
CA LYS A 127 -7.56 14.13 16.71
C LYS A 127 -8.50 13.81 15.55
N GLU A 128 -8.99 14.84 14.86
CA GLU A 128 -9.92 14.70 13.73
C GLU A 128 -9.31 13.90 12.58
N GLU A 129 -8.02 14.17 12.29
CA GLU A 129 -7.29 13.47 11.24
C GLU A 129 -7.04 12.01 11.62
N GLY A 130 -6.65 11.74 12.86
CA GLY A 130 -6.53 10.39 13.39
C GLY A 130 -7.82 9.60 13.28
N ILE A 131 -8.96 10.17 13.71
CA ILE A 131 -10.28 9.53 13.57
C ILE A 131 -10.59 9.24 12.10
N ARG A 132 -10.35 10.20 11.20
CA ARG A 132 -10.58 10.03 9.76
C ARG A 132 -9.79 8.86 9.20
N TRP A 133 -8.50 8.73 9.52
CA TRP A 133 -7.69 7.63 9.02
C TRP A 133 -8.06 6.27 9.62
N GLN A 134 -8.48 6.24 10.89
CA GLN A 134 -9.00 5.01 11.49
C GLN A 134 -10.28 4.53 10.78
N ILE A 135 -11.17 5.45 10.42
CA ILE A 135 -12.37 5.14 9.62
C ILE A 135 -11.99 4.63 8.22
N LEU A 136 -10.99 5.23 7.57
CA LEU A 136 -10.52 4.79 6.25
C LEU A 136 -9.82 3.43 6.30
N ALA A 137 -9.22 3.04 7.43
CA ALA A 137 -8.59 1.74 7.60
C ALA A 137 -9.62 0.60 7.69
N LEU A 138 -10.76 0.83 8.33
CA LEU A 138 -11.81 -0.17 8.57
C LEU A 138 -12.23 -0.98 7.31
N PRO A 139 -12.58 -0.36 6.16
CA PRO A 139 -12.99 -1.11 4.97
C PRO A 139 -11.86 -1.94 4.34
N LEU A 140 -10.60 -1.69 4.72
CA LEU A 140 -9.43 -2.45 4.26
C LEU A 140 -9.06 -3.60 5.22
N ALA A 141 -9.61 -3.62 6.43
CA ALA A 141 -9.29 -4.58 7.48
C ALA A 141 -9.90 -5.96 7.25
N ARG A 142 -9.42 -6.95 8.02
CA ARG A 142 -10.09 -8.25 8.14
C ARG A 142 -11.45 -8.04 8.78
N GLU A 143 -12.47 -8.74 8.30
CA GLU A 143 -13.82 -8.66 8.89
C GLU A 143 -13.84 -9.00 10.39
N ALA A 144 -12.99 -9.93 10.81
CA ALA A 144 -12.83 -10.30 12.23
C ALA A 144 -12.34 -9.14 13.11
N ASP A 145 -11.65 -8.15 12.54
CA ASP A 145 -11.08 -7.00 13.25
C ASP A 145 -12.09 -5.83 13.32
N HIS A 146 -13.18 -5.88 12.55
CA HIS A 146 -14.15 -4.78 12.46
C HIS A 146 -14.77 -4.37 13.81
N PRO A 147 -15.21 -5.30 14.69
CA PRO A 147 -15.79 -4.91 15.97
C PRO A 147 -14.84 -4.09 16.84
N GLU A 148 -13.57 -4.50 16.93
CA GLU A 148 -12.55 -3.81 17.73
C GLU A 148 -12.18 -2.44 17.12
N MET A 149 -12.08 -2.37 15.79
CA MET A 149 -11.81 -1.10 15.11
C MET A 149 -12.97 -0.11 15.27
N LEU A 150 -14.22 -0.57 15.21
CA LEU A 150 -15.40 0.25 15.46
C LEU A 150 -15.42 0.77 16.91
N GLU A 151 -15.14 -0.09 17.89
CA GLU A 151 -15.00 0.35 19.29
C GLU A 151 -13.92 1.44 19.42
N THR A 152 -12.77 1.23 18.78
CA THR A 152 -11.67 2.21 18.78
C THR A 152 -12.09 3.55 18.18
N ILE A 153 -12.79 3.54 17.05
CA ILE A 153 -13.33 4.76 16.43
C ILE A 153 -14.27 5.49 17.40
N GLU A 154 -15.16 4.77 18.08
CA GLU A 154 -16.10 5.37 19.03
C GLU A 154 -15.40 5.94 20.28
N ARG A 155 -14.35 5.28 20.79
CA ARG A 155 -13.51 5.84 21.88
C ARG A 155 -12.81 7.12 21.43
N MET A 156 -12.17 7.11 20.27
CA MET A 156 -11.49 8.30 19.72
C MET A 156 -12.47 9.47 19.53
N LYS A 157 -13.71 9.21 19.09
CA LYS A 157 -14.75 10.25 18.96
C LYS A 157 -15.17 10.83 20.31
N LYS A 158 -15.16 10.04 21.39
CA LYS A 158 -15.49 10.48 22.75
C LYS A 158 -14.36 11.27 23.42
N GLY A 159 -13.15 11.20 22.88
CA GLY A 159 -11.99 11.85 23.48
C GLY A 159 -11.20 10.97 24.45
N ASP A 160 -11.55 9.67 24.53
CA ASP A 160 -10.93 8.67 25.40
C ASP A 160 -9.52 8.27 24.92
#